data_AF-A0A9D0NT59-F1
#
_entry.id   AF-A0A9D0NT59-F1
#
_cell.length_a   1.000
_cell.length_b   1.000
_cell.length_c   1.000
_cell.angle_alpha   90.00
_cell.angle_beta   90.00
_cell.angle_gamma   90.00
#
_symmetry.space_group_name_H-M   'P 1'
#
loop_
_entity.id
_entity.type
_entity.pdbx_description
1 polymer ?
#
loop_
_entity_poly.entity_id
_entity_poly.type
_entity_poly.pdbx_seq_one_letter_code
_entity_poly.pdbx_strand_id
1 'polypeptide(L)'
;MTQQLALGQISDWIKPGRKKLQRMISRSSRLRLLLLGLTHAAGSLIMLSPPALLALTASGAIHLSNHAQGPLDWFLVEVLGALGLFSAFLTWQLYQTRPQTPGGVEIDAAQAPELFSMLERRAAHFRIRPIDTLLLTPGAELEIRATPLWPVPFLHRYTLCTGAPLLFFLTPGQFRLALAGAVAATAHKQRSWAGRLARTSEDWTLIYRALQNRPSLLSMLLLKPLDTVIRLSNYLGRELHSDEHQIQGRWMLDNSEEKNTTDYLSNRVVTGAFLEQQYWPMIYKAAERSPTPVVKPFAHFGLLLEKLIDTGTTRRWLLQAQICNETNTADLRELLAGLGIEHLQWSGLPAENAFQGIFTSTAILKSLDTYWQACIEAEWTERHNRFRQDRLRFEKLHARAHQLRGKSALRYVQLAARFLEQEQAVAVYRNMYNANRSDANLCFTSGRELLIAGCVKEGCAALQRASELDGSLANHAHALINEHRQVKVEERRIA
;
A
#
# COMPACT_ATOMS: atom_id res chain seq x y z
N MET A 1 4.79 -40.89 -17.69
CA MET A 1 6.06 -40.19 -17.97
C MET A 1 6.12 -39.50 -19.35
N THR A 2 5.26 -39.87 -20.31
CA THR A 2 5.28 -39.33 -21.69
C THR A 2 4.50 -38.01 -21.90
N GLN A 3 3.53 -37.65 -21.04
CA GLN A 3 2.79 -36.38 -21.16
C GLN A 3 3.56 -35.13 -20.64
N GLN A 4 4.48 -35.30 -19.69
CA GLN A 4 5.29 -34.18 -19.17
C GLN A 4 6.38 -33.72 -20.14
N LEU A 5 6.89 -34.62 -21.00
CA LEU A 5 7.89 -34.29 -22.02
C LEU A 5 7.29 -33.49 -23.19
N ALA A 6 6.04 -33.76 -23.56
CA ALA A 6 5.35 -33.03 -24.65
C ALA A 6 5.03 -31.57 -24.27
N LEU A 7 4.64 -31.30 -23.02
CA LEU A 7 4.38 -29.93 -22.54
C LEU A 7 5.67 -29.10 -22.38
N GLY A 8 6.79 -29.75 -22.03
CA GLY A 8 8.11 -29.10 -21.96
C GLY A 8 8.61 -28.63 -23.32
N GLN A 9 8.52 -29.47 -24.35
CA GLN A 9 8.97 -29.17 -25.71
C GLN A 9 8.13 -28.10 -26.42
N ILE A 10 6.82 -28.05 -26.18
CA ILE A 10 5.95 -26.97 -26.71
C ILE A 10 6.32 -25.63 -26.07
N SER A 11 6.70 -25.62 -24.79
CA SER A 11 7.12 -24.38 -24.11
C SER A 11 8.42 -23.80 -24.69
N ASP A 12 9.35 -24.66 -25.14
CA ASP A 12 10.65 -24.24 -25.69
C ASP A 12 10.56 -23.73 -27.12
N TRP A 13 9.63 -24.26 -27.92
CA TRP A 13 9.35 -23.76 -29.28
C TRP A 13 8.68 -22.38 -29.29
N ILE A 14 7.92 -22.04 -28.24
CA ILE A 14 7.21 -20.76 -28.14
C ILE A 14 8.12 -19.63 -27.58
N LYS A 15 9.18 -19.97 -26.84
CA LYS A 15 10.13 -19.01 -26.25
C LYS A 15 10.74 -18.00 -27.24
N PRO A 16 11.26 -18.39 -28.43
CA PRO A 16 11.82 -17.42 -29.38
C PRO A 16 10.76 -16.47 -29.95
N GLY A 17 9.57 -16.98 -30.26
CA GLY A 17 8.42 -16.19 -30.69
C GLY A 17 7.97 -15.18 -29.62
N ARG A 18 7.92 -15.62 -28.35
CA ARG A 18 7.57 -14.78 -27.20
C ARG A 18 8.58 -13.65 -26.97
N LYS A 19 9.88 -13.91 -27.09
CA LYS A 19 10.94 -12.89 -26.98
C LYS A 19 10.89 -11.88 -28.13
N LYS A 20 10.63 -12.34 -29.36
CA LYS A 20 10.48 -11.46 -30.54
C LYS A 20 9.22 -10.59 -30.41
N LEU A 21 8.11 -11.16 -29.94
CA LEU A 21 6.87 -10.43 -29.66
C LEU A 21 7.06 -9.40 -28.55
N GLN A 22 7.73 -9.75 -27.45
CA GLN A 22 8.06 -8.82 -26.38
C GLN A 22 8.89 -7.63 -26.87
N ARG A 23 9.89 -7.88 -27.72
CA ARG A 23 10.71 -6.82 -28.35
C ARG A 23 9.92 -5.94 -29.33
N MET A 24 8.93 -6.50 -30.02
CA MET A 24 8.05 -5.71 -30.91
C MET A 24 7.06 -4.86 -30.10
N ILE A 25 6.47 -5.42 -29.05
CA ILE A 25 5.58 -4.71 -28.12
C ILE A 25 6.33 -3.57 -27.43
N SER A 26 7.59 -3.79 -27.02
CA SER A 26 8.39 -2.74 -26.39
C SER A 26 8.84 -1.64 -27.35
N ARG A 27 8.81 -1.87 -28.67
CA ARG A 27 9.24 -0.90 -29.69
C ARG A 27 8.11 -0.03 -30.24
N SER A 28 6.85 -0.44 -30.07
CA SER A 28 5.69 0.27 -30.62
C SER A 28 4.67 0.59 -29.54
N SER A 29 4.60 1.88 -29.18
CA SER A 29 3.61 2.41 -28.22
C SER A 29 2.17 2.16 -28.66
N ARG A 30 1.89 2.24 -29.97
CA ARG A 30 0.55 1.98 -30.54
C ARG A 30 0.13 0.52 -30.37
N LEU A 31 1.02 -0.44 -30.66
CA LEU A 31 0.72 -1.86 -30.45
C LEU A 31 0.48 -2.18 -28.98
N ARG A 32 1.26 -1.57 -28.08
CA ARG A 32 1.07 -1.73 -26.63
C ARG A 32 -0.29 -1.20 -26.18
N LEU A 33 -0.69 -0.02 -26.63
CA LEU A 33 -2.01 0.57 -26.33
C LEU A 33 -3.16 -0.28 -26.88
N LEU A 34 -3.02 -0.85 -28.08
CA LEU A 34 -4.02 -1.75 -28.66
C LEU A 34 -4.15 -3.04 -27.84
N LEU A 35 -3.03 -3.68 -27.50
CA LEU A 35 -3.02 -4.90 -26.68
C LEU A 35 -3.58 -4.63 -25.28
N LEU A 36 -3.28 -3.48 -24.70
CA LEU A 36 -3.82 -3.05 -23.41
C LEU A 36 -5.35 -2.88 -23.50
N GLY A 37 -5.83 -2.20 -24.54
CA GLY A 37 -7.27 -2.07 -24.82
C GLY A 37 -7.97 -3.44 -24.98
N LEU A 38 -7.37 -4.36 -25.73
CA LEU A 38 -7.89 -5.73 -25.89
C LEU A 38 -7.90 -6.50 -24.55
N THR A 39 -6.87 -6.32 -23.73
CA THR A 39 -6.78 -6.96 -22.41
C THR A 39 -7.91 -6.48 -21.49
N HIS A 40 -8.19 -5.18 -21.48
CA HIS A 40 -9.31 -4.63 -20.71
C HIS A 40 -10.68 -5.02 -21.27
N ALA A 41 -10.81 -5.11 -22.60
CA ALA A 41 -12.03 -5.60 -23.23
C ALA A 41 -12.30 -7.06 -22.83
N ALA A 42 -11.28 -7.92 -22.84
CA ALA A 42 -11.38 -9.29 -22.38
C ALA A 42 -11.77 -9.38 -20.88
N GLY A 43 -11.15 -8.57 -20.02
CA GLY A 43 -11.53 -8.48 -18.60
C GLY A 43 -12.99 -8.06 -18.41
N SER A 44 -13.45 -7.09 -19.19
CA SER A 44 -14.84 -6.59 -19.14
C SER A 44 -15.82 -7.64 -19.62
N LEU A 45 -15.49 -8.40 -20.68
CA LEU A 45 -16.30 -9.52 -21.16
C LEU A 45 -16.41 -10.63 -20.12
N ILE A 46 -15.32 -10.95 -19.42
CA ILE A 46 -15.32 -11.94 -18.33
C ILE A 46 -16.32 -11.51 -17.24
N MET A 47 -16.26 -10.25 -16.80
CA MET A 47 -17.15 -9.73 -15.76
C MET A 47 -18.61 -9.57 -16.20
N LEU A 48 -18.85 -9.28 -17.48
CA LEU A 48 -20.20 -9.18 -18.04
C LEU A 48 -20.79 -10.54 -18.44
N SER A 49 -20.02 -11.63 -18.37
CA SER A 49 -20.49 -12.94 -18.80
C SER A 49 -21.67 -13.49 -17.99
N PRO A 50 -21.78 -13.31 -16.65
CA PRO A 50 -22.98 -13.72 -15.92
C PRO A 50 -24.25 -12.96 -16.35
N PRO A 51 -24.32 -11.61 -16.32
CA PRO A 51 -25.55 -10.92 -16.73
C PRO A 51 -25.90 -11.13 -18.21
N ALA A 52 -24.90 -11.27 -19.09
CA ALA A 52 -25.15 -11.58 -20.50
C ALA A 52 -25.75 -12.98 -20.68
N LEU A 53 -25.22 -13.99 -19.99
CA LEU A 53 -25.75 -15.36 -20.04
C LEU A 53 -27.17 -15.42 -19.47
N LEU A 54 -27.46 -14.66 -18.41
CA LEU A 54 -28.79 -14.56 -17.83
C LEU A 54 -29.80 -14.01 -18.86
N ALA A 55 -29.44 -12.91 -19.54
CA ALA A 55 -30.31 -12.32 -20.56
C ALA A 55 -30.53 -13.27 -21.75
N LEU A 56 -29.48 -13.96 -22.21
CA LEU A 56 -29.56 -14.92 -23.31
C LEU A 56 -30.41 -16.15 -22.96
N THR A 57 -30.21 -16.73 -21.78
CA THR A 57 -30.97 -17.91 -21.34
C THR A 57 -32.43 -17.57 -21.07
N ALA A 58 -32.72 -16.44 -20.44
CA ALA A 58 -34.10 -15.97 -20.24
C ALA A 58 -34.82 -15.73 -21.58
N SER A 59 -34.16 -15.05 -22.52
CA SER A 59 -34.72 -14.78 -23.85
C SER A 59 -34.94 -16.07 -24.65
N GLY A 60 -33.97 -16.99 -24.61
CA GLY A 60 -34.05 -18.29 -25.27
C GLY A 60 -35.16 -19.19 -24.68
N ALA A 61 -35.29 -19.21 -23.35
CA ALA A 61 -36.35 -19.96 -22.68
C ALA A 61 -37.74 -19.42 -23.04
N ILE A 62 -37.92 -18.10 -23.05
CA ILE A 62 -39.19 -17.47 -23.47
C ILE A 62 -39.49 -17.82 -24.93
N HIS A 63 -38.52 -17.66 -25.83
CA HIS A 63 -38.71 -17.95 -27.25
C HIS A 63 -39.07 -19.42 -27.50
N LEU A 64 -38.35 -20.36 -26.88
CA LEU A 64 -38.61 -21.79 -27.03
C LEU A 64 -39.93 -22.21 -26.39
N SER A 65 -40.29 -21.65 -25.22
CA SER A 65 -41.59 -21.95 -24.58
C SER A 65 -42.78 -21.57 -25.46
N ASN A 66 -42.67 -20.50 -26.27
CA ASN A 66 -43.70 -20.07 -27.20
C ASN A 66 -43.79 -20.93 -28.47
N HIS A 67 -42.76 -21.71 -28.79
CA HIS A 67 -42.66 -22.52 -30.01
C HIS A 67 -42.51 -24.03 -29.74
N ALA A 68 -42.62 -24.45 -28.47
CA ALA A 68 -42.40 -25.84 -28.08
C ALA A 68 -43.51 -26.75 -28.64
N GLN A 69 -43.12 -27.74 -29.45
CA GLN A 69 -44.05 -28.69 -30.06
C GLN A 69 -43.80 -30.13 -29.57
N GLY A 70 -42.63 -30.42 -29.00
CA GLY A 70 -42.26 -31.76 -28.53
C GLY A 70 -41.62 -31.82 -27.14
N PRO A 71 -41.47 -33.03 -26.56
CA PRO A 71 -40.87 -33.23 -25.25
C PRO A 71 -39.39 -32.82 -25.18
N LEU A 72 -38.66 -32.88 -26.31
CA LEU A 72 -37.28 -32.42 -26.38
C LEU A 72 -37.17 -30.90 -26.23
N ASP A 73 -38.14 -30.13 -26.75
CA ASP A 73 -38.17 -28.67 -26.60
C ASP A 73 -38.39 -28.27 -25.14
N TRP A 74 -39.27 -29.00 -24.43
CA TRP A 74 -39.50 -28.79 -23.01
C TRP A 74 -38.26 -29.09 -22.16
N PHE A 75 -37.52 -30.16 -22.49
CA PHE A 75 -36.23 -30.43 -21.85
C PHE A 75 -35.22 -29.30 -22.08
N LEU A 76 -35.14 -28.73 -23.29
CA LEU A 76 -34.26 -27.58 -23.56
C LEU A 76 -34.69 -26.33 -22.77
N VAL A 77 -35.99 -26.08 -22.63
CA VAL A 77 -36.52 -25.00 -21.78
C VAL A 77 -36.11 -25.20 -20.32
N GLU A 78 -36.20 -26.42 -19.79
CA GLU A 78 -35.75 -26.75 -18.43
C GLU A 78 -34.25 -26.51 -18.23
N VAL A 79 -33.42 -26.96 -19.19
CA VAL A 79 -31.97 -26.73 -19.15
C VAL A 79 -31.64 -25.24 -19.19
N LEU A 80 -32.30 -24.46 -20.06
CA LEU A 80 -32.13 -23.01 -20.13
C LEU A 80 -32.60 -22.32 -18.85
N GLY A 81 -33.69 -22.80 -18.24
CA GLY A 81 -34.19 -22.33 -16.96
C GLY A 81 -33.17 -22.55 -15.84
N ALA A 82 -32.61 -23.77 -15.73
CA ALA A 82 -31.57 -24.08 -14.75
C ALA A 82 -30.30 -23.24 -14.95
N LEU A 83 -29.85 -23.07 -16.20
CA LEU A 83 -28.71 -22.23 -16.53
C LEU A 83 -28.99 -20.75 -16.23
N GLY A 84 -30.21 -20.28 -16.49
CA GLY A 84 -30.69 -18.94 -16.15
C GLY A 84 -30.67 -18.69 -14.65
N LEU A 85 -31.18 -19.63 -13.83
CA LEU A 85 -31.13 -19.53 -12.37
C LEU A 85 -29.69 -19.50 -11.84
N PHE A 86 -28.83 -20.36 -12.36
CA PHE A 86 -27.40 -20.35 -12.00
C PHE A 86 -26.73 -19.03 -12.38
N SER A 87 -27.03 -18.51 -13.56
CA SER A 87 -26.52 -17.23 -14.04
C SER A 87 -27.06 -16.03 -13.25
N ALA A 88 -28.33 -16.07 -12.83
CA ALA A 88 -28.93 -15.08 -11.93
C ALA A 88 -28.24 -15.07 -10.57
N PHE A 89 -27.95 -16.25 -10.01
CA PHE A 89 -27.21 -16.40 -8.77
C PHE A 89 -25.80 -15.79 -8.87
N LEU A 90 -25.05 -16.07 -9.95
CA LEU A 90 -23.74 -15.46 -10.18
C LEU A 90 -23.84 -13.94 -10.37
N THR A 91 -24.84 -13.45 -11.10
CA THR A 91 -25.06 -12.01 -11.29
C THR A 91 -25.37 -11.31 -9.96
N TRP A 92 -26.15 -11.94 -9.09
CA TRP A 92 -26.41 -11.46 -7.74
C TRP A 92 -25.15 -11.41 -6.87
N GLN A 93 -24.29 -12.45 -6.94
CA GLN A 93 -22.99 -12.42 -6.28
C GLN A 93 -22.10 -11.28 -6.80
N LEU A 94 -22.08 -11.08 -8.11
CA LEU A 94 -21.32 -9.99 -8.75
C LEU A 94 -21.81 -8.61 -8.29
N TYR A 95 -23.13 -8.43 -8.20
CA TYR A 95 -23.72 -7.20 -7.69
C TYR A 95 -23.31 -6.90 -6.24
N GLN A 96 -23.08 -7.93 -5.44
CA GLN A 96 -22.63 -7.80 -4.06
C GLN A 96 -21.12 -7.51 -3.91
N THR A 97 -20.30 -7.88 -4.89
CA THR A 97 -18.83 -7.65 -4.89
C THR A 97 -18.45 -6.25 -5.34
N ARG A 98 -19.15 -5.22 -4.85
CA ARG A 98 -18.84 -3.83 -5.21
C ARG A 98 -17.48 -3.41 -4.65
N PRO A 99 -16.65 -2.72 -5.45
CA PRO A 99 -15.43 -2.09 -4.97
C PRO A 99 -15.71 -1.19 -3.76
N GLN A 100 -14.83 -1.26 -2.76
CA GLN A 100 -14.93 -0.38 -1.58
C GLN A 100 -14.52 1.03 -1.98
N THR A 101 -15.32 2.01 -1.55
CA THR A 101 -14.95 3.42 -1.66
C THR A 101 -13.76 3.73 -0.75
N PRO A 102 -12.96 4.76 -1.07
CA PRO A 102 -11.88 5.18 -0.19
C PRO A 102 -12.40 5.46 1.21
N GLY A 103 -11.64 5.04 2.23
CA GLY A 103 -11.96 5.28 3.62
C GLY A 103 -11.60 6.69 4.07
N GLY A 104 -12.42 7.29 4.94
CA GLY A 104 -12.18 8.61 5.50
C GLY A 104 -13.45 9.23 6.07
N VAL A 105 -13.35 10.49 6.46
CA VAL A 105 -14.48 11.30 6.94
C VAL A 105 -14.92 12.24 5.84
N GLU A 106 -16.21 12.26 5.53
CA GLU A 106 -16.78 13.18 4.54
C GLU A 106 -16.68 14.63 5.03
N ILE A 107 -16.20 15.50 4.15
CA ILE A 107 -16.05 16.94 4.43
C ILE A 107 -17.32 17.63 3.97
N ASP A 108 -18.05 18.25 4.89
CA ASP A 108 -19.23 19.04 4.56
C ASP A 108 -18.85 20.43 4.04
N ALA A 109 -19.69 20.99 3.15
CA ALA A 109 -19.49 22.34 2.62
C ALA A 109 -19.43 23.41 3.71
N ALA A 110 -20.15 23.22 4.82
CA ALA A 110 -20.12 24.12 5.98
C ALA A 110 -18.77 24.11 6.72
N GLN A 111 -18.01 23.01 6.63
CA GLN A 111 -16.73 22.86 7.35
C GLN A 111 -15.56 23.49 6.57
N ALA A 112 -15.60 23.45 5.24
CA ALA A 112 -14.56 23.95 4.36
C ALA A 112 -15.14 24.67 3.10
N PRO A 113 -15.84 25.80 3.26
CA PRO A 113 -16.50 26.48 2.14
C PRO A 113 -15.50 26.94 1.06
N GLU A 114 -14.31 27.37 1.45
CA GLU A 114 -13.26 27.77 0.49
C GLU A 114 -12.87 26.59 -0.42
N LEU A 115 -12.70 25.39 0.14
CA LEU A 115 -12.34 24.18 -0.61
C LEU A 115 -13.39 23.83 -1.68
N PHE A 116 -14.68 23.87 -1.32
CA PHE A 116 -15.76 23.62 -2.26
C PHE A 116 -15.79 24.67 -3.37
N SER A 117 -15.68 25.96 -3.04
CA SER A 117 -15.65 27.04 -4.03
C SER A 117 -14.47 26.92 -5.00
N MET A 118 -13.33 26.43 -4.50
CA MET A 118 -12.13 26.21 -5.29
C MET A 118 -12.31 25.05 -6.25
N LEU A 119 -12.84 23.93 -5.76
CA LEU A 119 -13.10 22.75 -6.57
C LEU A 119 -14.10 23.03 -7.66
N GLU A 120 -15.20 23.73 -7.36
CA GLU A 120 -16.22 24.07 -8.36
C GLU A 120 -15.64 24.94 -9.47
N ARG A 121 -14.89 25.99 -9.12
CA ARG A 121 -14.20 26.86 -10.09
C ARG A 121 -13.24 26.08 -10.98
N ARG A 122 -12.44 25.16 -10.40
CA ARG A 122 -11.47 24.36 -11.16
C ARG A 122 -12.15 23.27 -11.98
N ALA A 123 -13.18 22.61 -11.46
CA ALA A 123 -13.95 21.62 -12.18
C ALA A 123 -14.63 22.22 -13.42
N ALA A 124 -15.19 23.42 -13.29
CA ALA A 124 -15.75 24.18 -14.40
C ALA A 124 -14.68 24.57 -15.42
N HIS A 125 -13.53 25.10 -14.97
CA HIS A 125 -12.42 25.49 -15.85
C HIS A 125 -11.90 24.31 -16.67
N PHE A 126 -11.66 23.16 -16.02
CA PHE A 126 -11.17 21.95 -16.68
C PHE A 126 -12.29 21.11 -17.32
N ARG A 127 -13.55 21.56 -17.26
CA ARG A 127 -14.75 20.85 -17.76
C ARG A 127 -14.70 19.34 -17.44
N ILE A 128 -14.40 19.02 -16.19
CA ILE A 128 -14.44 17.62 -15.71
C ILE A 128 -15.80 17.30 -15.14
N ARG A 129 -16.12 16.01 -15.07
CA ARG A 129 -17.26 15.56 -14.26
C ARG A 129 -17.08 16.09 -12.82
N PRO A 130 -18.14 16.61 -12.17
CA PRO A 130 -18.06 17.06 -10.79
C PRO A 130 -17.55 15.95 -9.86
N ILE A 131 -16.83 16.36 -8.83
CA ILE A 131 -16.34 15.48 -7.77
C ILE A 131 -17.56 15.16 -6.89
N ASP A 132 -17.86 13.87 -6.72
CA ASP A 132 -19.07 13.42 -6.04
C ASP A 132 -18.93 13.54 -4.51
N THR A 133 -17.72 13.35 -3.97
CA THR A 133 -17.45 13.33 -2.52
C THR A 133 -16.06 13.85 -2.18
N LEU A 134 -15.94 14.54 -1.04
CA LEU A 134 -14.66 14.98 -0.49
C LEU A 134 -14.41 14.23 0.81
N LEU A 135 -13.25 13.58 0.93
CA LEU A 135 -12.87 12.80 2.10
C LEU A 135 -11.59 13.34 2.72
N LEU A 136 -11.61 13.48 4.05
CA LEU A 136 -10.43 13.64 4.88
C LEU A 136 -9.92 12.26 5.28
N THR A 137 -8.69 11.91 4.88
CA THR A 137 -8.09 10.58 5.06
C THR A 137 -6.92 10.61 6.03
N PRO A 138 -6.55 9.48 6.66
CA PRO A 138 -5.44 9.41 7.61
C PRO A 138 -4.04 9.39 6.93
N GLY A 139 -3.98 9.33 5.60
CA GLY A 139 -2.75 9.17 4.82
C GLY A 139 -2.05 10.49 4.43
N ALA A 140 -1.01 10.38 3.60
CA ALA A 140 -0.23 11.51 3.07
C ALA A 140 -0.55 11.82 1.60
N GLU A 141 -1.83 11.81 1.23
CA GLU A 141 -2.29 11.88 -0.16
C GLU A 141 -3.08 13.15 -0.47
N LEU A 142 -2.96 13.65 -1.70
CA LEU A 142 -3.82 14.68 -2.26
C LEU A 142 -4.11 14.33 -3.71
N GLU A 143 -5.18 13.57 -3.92
CA GLU A 143 -5.54 13.07 -5.24
C GLU A 143 -7.05 12.87 -5.38
N ILE A 144 -7.52 12.90 -6.62
CA ILE A 144 -8.90 12.55 -6.95
C ILE A 144 -8.90 11.11 -7.43
N ARG A 145 -9.49 10.22 -6.61
CA ARG A 145 -9.64 8.80 -6.94
C ARG A 145 -10.93 8.57 -7.71
N ALA A 146 -10.84 7.85 -8.81
CA ALA A 146 -12.00 7.28 -9.48
C ALA A 146 -12.22 5.86 -8.93
N THR A 147 -13.40 5.59 -8.38
CA THR A 147 -13.77 4.26 -7.90
C THR A 147 -14.91 3.68 -8.74
N PRO A 148 -14.75 2.47 -9.29
CA PRO A 148 -15.80 1.85 -10.08
C PRO A 148 -17.01 1.50 -9.20
N LEU A 149 -18.22 1.91 -9.63
CA LEU A 149 -19.47 1.71 -8.92
C LEU A 149 -19.98 0.25 -8.98
N TRP A 150 -19.52 -0.47 -9.98
CA TRP A 150 -19.85 -1.86 -10.27
C TRP A 150 -18.54 -2.61 -10.58
N PRO A 151 -18.44 -3.95 -10.53
CA PRO A 151 -17.20 -4.68 -10.80
C PRO A 151 -16.88 -4.74 -12.30
N VAL A 152 -17.10 -3.62 -12.99
CA VAL A 152 -16.72 -3.33 -14.37
C VAL A 152 -16.25 -1.87 -14.47
N PRO A 153 -15.21 -1.58 -15.25
CA PRO A 153 -14.52 -0.28 -15.26
C PRO A 153 -15.20 0.76 -16.18
N PHE A 154 -16.51 0.95 -16.06
CA PHE A 154 -17.26 1.89 -16.90
C PHE A 154 -17.80 3.09 -16.12
N LEU A 155 -18.45 2.83 -14.98
CA LEU A 155 -19.11 3.84 -14.17
C LEU A 155 -18.29 4.11 -12.93
N HIS A 156 -17.93 5.38 -12.73
CA HIS A 156 -17.03 5.79 -11.65
C HIS A 156 -17.68 6.84 -10.77
N ARG A 157 -17.34 6.78 -9.48
CA ARG A 157 -17.50 7.87 -8.52
C ARG A 157 -16.14 8.55 -8.34
N TYR A 158 -16.09 9.87 -8.42
CA TYR A 158 -14.88 10.66 -8.23
C TYR A 158 -14.86 11.21 -6.81
N THR A 159 -13.85 10.82 -6.05
CA THR A 159 -13.70 11.21 -4.65
C THR A 159 -12.37 11.94 -4.47
N LEU A 160 -12.40 13.17 -3.95
CA LEU A 160 -11.19 13.86 -3.55
C LEU A 160 -10.73 13.31 -2.20
N CYS A 161 -9.58 12.64 -2.19
CA CYS A 161 -8.93 12.19 -0.97
C CYS A 161 -7.89 13.22 -0.54
N THR A 162 -8.11 13.83 0.62
CA THR A 162 -7.18 14.79 1.22
C THR A 162 -6.67 14.21 2.54
N GLY A 163 -5.37 13.93 2.60
CA GLY A 163 -4.71 13.43 3.79
C GLY A 163 -4.59 14.52 4.85
N ALA A 164 -5.19 14.30 6.02
CA ALA A 164 -5.10 15.25 7.13
C ALA A 164 -3.65 15.57 7.52
N PRO A 165 -2.75 14.57 7.70
CA PRO A 165 -1.33 14.84 7.98
C PRO A 165 -0.67 15.77 6.96
N LEU A 166 -0.91 15.57 5.65
CA LEU A 166 -0.27 16.34 4.59
C LEU A 166 -0.63 17.83 4.68
N LEU A 167 -1.85 18.16 5.12
CA LEU A 167 -2.28 19.56 5.28
C LEU A 167 -1.46 20.34 6.31
N PHE A 168 -0.82 19.67 7.27
CA PHE A 168 0.07 20.31 8.25
C PHE A 168 1.46 20.63 7.67
N PHE A 169 1.86 19.97 6.59
CA PHE A 169 3.15 20.19 5.93
C PHE A 169 3.06 21.21 4.79
N LEU A 170 1.86 21.53 4.31
CA LEU A 170 1.65 22.43 3.17
C LEU A 170 1.26 23.83 3.64
N THR A 171 1.73 24.85 2.95
CA THR A 171 1.12 26.18 3.03
C THR A 171 -0.25 26.19 2.33
N PRO A 172 -1.17 27.12 2.66
CA PRO A 172 -2.41 27.27 1.90
C PRO A 172 -2.14 27.47 0.40
N GLY A 173 -1.14 28.26 0.02
CA GLY A 173 -0.73 28.46 -1.38
C GLY A 173 -0.34 27.15 -2.09
N GLN A 174 0.53 26.36 -1.48
CA GLN A 174 0.96 25.07 -2.02
C GLN A 174 -0.21 24.08 -2.14
N PHE A 175 -1.11 24.04 -1.16
CA PHE A 175 -2.30 23.21 -1.25
C PHE A 175 -3.18 23.61 -2.44
N ARG A 176 -3.43 24.92 -2.61
CA ARG A 176 -4.28 25.41 -3.72
C ARG A 176 -3.71 25.06 -5.08
N LEU A 177 -2.40 25.15 -5.24
CA LEU A 177 -1.67 24.76 -6.44
C LEU A 177 -1.74 23.23 -6.66
N ALA A 178 -1.45 22.45 -5.63
CA ALA A 178 -1.47 20.99 -5.72
C ALA A 178 -2.87 20.43 -6.00
N LEU A 179 -3.91 21.04 -5.43
CA LEU A 179 -5.31 20.72 -5.72
C LEU A 179 -5.66 20.99 -7.18
N ALA A 180 -5.24 22.14 -7.71
CA ALA A 180 -5.45 22.46 -9.12
C ALA A 180 -4.71 21.47 -10.04
N GLY A 181 -3.50 21.06 -9.68
CA GLY A 181 -2.75 20.00 -10.36
C GLY A 181 -3.46 18.63 -10.30
N ALA A 182 -4.08 18.28 -9.16
CA ALA A 182 -4.85 17.04 -9.03
C ALA A 182 -6.12 17.04 -9.92
N VAL A 183 -6.80 18.19 -10.01
CA VAL A 183 -7.93 18.40 -10.92
C VAL A 183 -7.48 18.31 -12.39
N ALA A 184 -6.36 18.94 -12.74
CA ALA A 184 -5.80 18.89 -14.09
C ALA A 184 -5.39 17.46 -14.49
N ALA A 185 -4.74 16.72 -13.60
CA ALA A 185 -4.40 15.31 -13.81
C ALA A 185 -5.66 14.47 -14.04
N THR A 186 -6.72 14.71 -13.27
CA THR A 186 -8.02 14.04 -13.44
C THR A 186 -8.66 14.38 -14.79
N ALA A 187 -8.58 15.64 -15.22
CA ALA A 187 -9.07 16.06 -16.52
C ALA A 187 -8.35 15.32 -17.66
N HIS A 188 -7.04 15.13 -17.54
CA HIS A 188 -6.26 14.35 -18.49
C HIS A 188 -6.70 12.88 -18.51
N LYS A 189 -6.91 12.24 -17.34
CA LYS A 189 -7.41 10.86 -17.25
C LYS A 189 -8.79 10.68 -17.90
N GLN A 190 -9.66 11.70 -17.80
CA GLN A 190 -11.01 11.66 -18.38
C GLN A 190 -11.01 11.84 -19.91
N ARG A 191 -10.17 12.73 -20.44
CA ARG A 191 -10.19 13.12 -21.86
C ARG A 191 -9.31 12.25 -22.75
N SER A 192 -8.17 11.79 -22.24
CA SER A 192 -7.21 11.03 -23.04
C SER A 192 -7.56 9.54 -23.10
N TRP A 193 -7.36 8.91 -24.27
CA TRP A 193 -7.47 7.46 -24.39
C TRP A 193 -6.43 6.74 -23.53
N ALA A 194 -5.20 7.23 -23.52
CA ALA A 194 -4.11 6.73 -22.70
C ALA A 194 -4.45 6.73 -21.19
N GLY A 195 -4.96 7.85 -20.66
CA GLY A 195 -5.36 7.95 -19.26
C GLY A 195 -6.62 7.15 -18.91
N ARG A 196 -7.52 6.90 -19.88
CA ARG A 196 -8.61 5.93 -19.67
C ARG A 196 -8.08 4.51 -19.48
N LEU A 197 -7.14 4.07 -20.32
CA LEU A 197 -6.54 2.74 -20.20
C LEU A 197 -5.73 2.57 -18.91
N ALA A 198 -4.95 3.58 -18.54
CA ALA A 198 -4.17 3.57 -17.30
C ALA A 198 -5.07 3.42 -16.07
N ARG A 199 -6.13 4.25 -15.96
CA ARG A 199 -7.17 4.08 -14.94
C ARG A 199 -7.83 2.70 -14.97
N THR A 200 -8.20 2.18 -16.14
CA THR A 200 -8.81 0.85 -16.23
C THR A 200 -7.87 -0.24 -15.66
N SER A 201 -6.56 -0.06 -15.77
CA SER A 201 -5.57 -0.95 -15.13
C SER A 201 -5.67 -0.90 -13.60
N GLU A 202 -5.79 0.29 -13.02
CA GLU A 202 -5.99 0.47 -11.58
C GLU A 202 -7.32 -0.13 -11.11
N ASP A 203 -8.40 0.08 -11.87
CA ASP A 203 -9.75 -0.43 -11.57
C ASP A 203 -9.75 -1.96 -11.43
N TRP A 204 -9.00 -2.68 -12.28
CA TRP A 204 -8.92 -4.14 -12.18
C TRP A 204 -8.34 -4.61 -10.85
N THR A 205 -7.38 -3.87 -10.28
CA THR A 205 -6.83 -4.20 -8.96
C THR A 205 -7.85 -3.99 -7.85
N LEU A 206 -8.68 -2.93 -7.93
CA LEU A 206 -9.77 -2.66 -6.99
C LEU A 206 -10.86 -3.73 -7.08
N ILE A 207 -11.25 -4.12 -8.29
CA ILE A 207 -12.25 -5.16 -8.55
C ILE A 207 -11.74 -6.52 -8.03
N TYR A 208 -10.48 -6.86 -8.27
CA TYR A 208 -9.88 -8.08 -7.76
C TYR A 208 -9.88 -8.16 -6.24
N ARG A 209 -9.50 -7.07 -5.56
CA ARG A 209 -9.55 -6.99 -4.09
C ARG A 209 -10.98 -7.13 -3.56
N ALA A 210 -11.95 -6.49 -4.21
CA ALA A 210 -13.36 -6.60 -3.84
C ALA A 210 -13.87 -8.05 -3.95
N LEU A 211 -13.41 -8.77 -4.98
CA LEU A 211 -13.74 -10.17 -5.19
C LEU A 211 -13.04 -11.10 -4.19
N GLN A 212 -11.78 -10.83 -3.86
CA GLN A 212 -11.00 -11.61 -2.90
C GLN A 212 -11.56 -11.51 -1.48
N ASN A 213 -12.05 -10.33 -1.10
CA ASN A 213 -12.64 -10.09 0.23
C ASN A 213 -13.96 -10.84 0.46
N ARG A 214 -14.56 -11.43 -0.58
CA ARG A 214 -15.82 -12.19 -0.50
C ARG A 214 -15.66 -13.58 -1.14
N PRO A 215 -15.16 -14.58 -0.39
CA PRO A 215 -15.02 -15.94 -0.92
C PRO A 215 -16.40 -16.49 -1.32
N SER A 216 -16.55 -16.82 -2.61
CA SER A 216 -17.80 -17.26 -3.23
C SER A 216 -17.52 -18.14 -4.44
N LEU A 217 -18.55 -18.79 -5.00
CA LEU A 217 -18.40 -19.55 -6.25
C LEU A 217 -17.92 -18.64 -7.39
N LEU A 218 -18.43 -17.40 -7.45
CA LEU A 218 -17.98 -16.40 -8.41
C LEU A 218 -16.51 -16.05 -8.22
N SER A 219 -16.01 -15.90 -6.98
CA SER A 219 -14.59 -15.62 -6.74
C SER A 219 -13.71 -16.78 -7.19
N MET A 220 -14.13 -18.02 -6.97
CA MET A 220 -13.38 -19.20 -7.42
C MET A 220 -13.22 -19.26 -8.95
N LEU A 221 -14.27 -18.91 -9.70
CA LEU A 221 -14.25 -18.87 -11.17
C LEU A 221 -13.50 -17.62 -11.69
N LEU A 222 -13.78 -16.48 -11.06
CA LEU A 222 -13.35 -15.10 -11.34
C LEU A 222 -11.84 -14.82 -11.21
N LEU A 223 -11.26 -15.27 -10.10
CA LEU A 223 -9.98 -14.73 -9.62
C LEU A 223 -8.80 -15.07 -10.54
N LYS A 224 -8.70 -16.31 -11.03
CA LYS A 224 -7.58 -16.75 -11.90
C LYS A 224 -7.53 -16.02 -13.25
N PRO A 225 -8.63 -15.93 -14.02
CA PRO A 225 -8.60 -15.19 -15.28
C PRO A 225 -8.37 -13.69 -15.03
N LEU A 226 -8.97 -13.12 -14.00
CA LEU A 226 -8.81 -11.70 -13.66
C LEU A 226 -7.36 -11.35 -13.26
N ASP A 227 -6.72 -12.19 -12.46
CA ASP A 227 -5.31 -12.06 -12.08
C ASP A 227 -4.37 -12.08 -13.31
N THR A 228 -4.74 -12.85 -14.34
CA THR A 228 -4.01 -12.85 -15.62
C THR A 228 -4.19 -11.54 -16.38
N VAL A 229 -5.42 -10.99 -16.41
CA VAL A 229 -5.72 -9.66 -16.99
C VAL A 229 -4.91 -8.58 -16.26
N ILE A 230 -4.86 -8.60 -14.93
CA ILE A 230 -4.12 -7.62 -14.12
C ILE A 230 -2.63 -7.69 -14.41
N ARG A 231 -2.02 -8.89 -14.39
CA ARG A 231 -0.60 -9.04 -14.70
C ARG A 231 -0.24 -8.51 -16.08
N LEU A 232 -1.06 -8.82 -17.08
CA LEU A 232 -0.84 -8.37 -18.45
C LEU A 232 -1.04 -6.86 -18.57
N SER A 233 -2.08 -6.31 -17.93
CA SER A 233 -2.37 -4.89 -17.85
C SER A 233 -1.22 -4.12 -17.22
N ASN A 234 -0.74 -4.56 -16.05
CA ASN A 234 0.38 -3.93 -15.35
C ASN A 234 1.67 -4.01 -16.16
N TYR A 235 1.90 -5.08 -16.93
CA TYR A 235 3.07 -5.17 -17.81
C TYR A 235 2.99 -4.22 -19.01
N LEU A 236 1.84 -4.18 -19.70
CA LEU A 236 1.63 -3.31 -20.86
C LEU A 236 1.44 -1.84 -20.48
N GLY A 237 1.00 -1.58 -19.25
CA GLY A 237 0.66 -0.24 -18.77
C GLY A 237 1.79 0.52 -18.08
N ARG A 238 2.95 -0.08 -17.78
CA ARG A 238 3.96 0.54 -16.88
C ARG A 238 4.28 2.00 -17.20
N GLU A 239 4.64 2.30 -18.45
CA GLU A 239 5.00 3.67 -18.86
C GLU A 239 3.80 4.62 -18.84
N LEU A 240 2.57 4.11 -19.05
CA LEU A 240 1.37 4.94 -18.91
C LEU A 240 1.13 5.35 -17.45
N HIS A 241 1.42 4.45 -16.51
CA HIS A 241 1.31 4.77 -15.09
C HIS A 241 2.39 5.78 -14.68
N SER A 242 3.64 5.60 -15.14
CA SER A 242 4.71 6.58 -14.86
C SER A 242 4.40 7.97 -15.44
N ASP A 243 3.88 8.02 -16.67
CA ASP A 243 3.45 9.29 -17.28
C ASP A 243 2.31 9.92 -16.48
N GLU A 244 1.36 9.12 -15.99
CA GLU A 244 0.20 9.57 -15.24
C GLU A 244 0.58 10.21 -13.90
N HIS A 245 1.50 9.61 -13.15
CA HIS A 245 1.99 10.15 -11.89
C HIS A 245 2.74 11.48 -12.05
N GLN A 246 3.28 11.75 -13.23
CA GLN A 246 3.99 13.00 -13.53
C GLN A 246 3.06 14.17 -13.86
N ILE A 247 1.80 13.93 -14.27
CA ILE A 247 0.92 14.99 -14.80
C ILE A 247 0.67 16.09 -13.77
N GLN A 248 0.43 15.74 -12.52
CA GLN A 248 0.22 16.72 -11.45
C GLN A 248 1.47 17.59 -11.27
N GLY A 249 2.65 16.97 -11.22
CA GLY A 249 3.92 17.69 -11.07
C GLY A 249 4.22 18.61 -12.25
N ARG A 250 4.04 18.13 -13.49
CA ARG A 250 4.23 18.92 -14.71
C ARG A 250 3.30 20.14 -14.72
N TRP A 251 2.03 19.93 -14.39
CA TRP A 251 1.07 21.02 -14.31
C TRP A 251 1.48 22.06 -13.27
N MET A 252 1.99 21.64 -12.11
CA MET A 252 2.47 22.57 -11.08
C MET A 252 3.70 23.36 -11.55
N LEU A 253 4.66 22.72 -12.24
CA LEU A 253 5.81 23.42 -12.83
C LEU A 253 5.40 24.43 -13.89
N ASP A 254 4.43 24.09 -14.74
CA ASP A 254 3.94 24.97 -15.80
C ASP A 254 3.20 26.20 -15.26
N ASN A 255 2.67 26.13 -14.03
CA ASN A 255 1.79 27.15 -13.44
C ASN A 255 2.37 27.80 -12.17
N SER A 256 3.60 27.49 -11.76
CA SER A 256 4.24 28.05 -10.58
C SER A 256 5.76 27.99 -10.66
N GLU A 257 6.43 28.69 -9.74
CA GLU A 257 7.88 28.53 -9.58
C GLU A 257 8.25 27.09 -9.21
N GLU A 258 9.38 26.62 -9.75
CA GLU A 258 9.92 25.27 -9.49
C GLU A 258 10.00 24.95 -7.99
N LYS A 259 10.38 25.95 -7.17
CA LYS A 259 10.45 25.86 -5.72
C LYS A 259 9.15 25.37 -5.07
N ASN A 260 7.99 25.86 -5.51
CA ASN A 260 6.71 25.44 -4.93
C ASN A 260 6.40 23.98 -5.24
N THR A 261 6.83 23.49 -6.39
CA THR A 261 6.65 22.09 -6.80
C THR A 261 7.63 21.18 -6.05
N THR A 262 8.90 21.57 -5.92
CA THR A 262 9.89 20.81 -5.16
C THR A 262 9.55 20.75 -3.68
N ASP A 263 9.06 21.84 -3.09
CA ASP A 263 8.59 21.89 -1.71
C ASP A 263 7.37 20.97 -1.51
N TYR A 264 6.38 20.99 -2.41
CA TYR A 264 5.23 20.08 -2.34
C TYR A 264 5.64 18.61 -2.42
N LEU A 265 6.49 18.24 -3.39
CA LEU A 265 6.97 16.87 -3.56
C LEU A 265 7.78 16.41 -2.34
N SER A 266 8.66 17.28 -1.82
CA SER A 266 9.41 17.04 -0.60
C SER A 266 8.47 16.81 0.58
N ASN A 267 7.50 17.69 0.79
CA ASN A 267 6.51 17.58 1.86
C ASN A 267 5.69 16.29 1.77
N ARG A 268 5.30 15.86 0.56
CA ARG A 268 4.59 14.59 0.35
C ARG A 268 5.43 13.38 0.78
N VAL A 269 6.69 13.33 0.34
CA VAL A 269 7.64 12.25 0.69
C VAL A 269 7.92 12.24 2.19
N VAL A 270 8.21 13.40 2.76
CA VAL A 270 8.51 13.56 4.19
C VAL A 270 7.31 13.17 5.04
N THR A 271 6.10 13.60 4.68
CA THR A 271 4.87 13.23 5.41
C THR A 271 4.68 11.72 5.41
N GLY A 272 4.83 11.06 4.25
CA GLY A 272 4.72 9.60 4.15
C GLY A 272 5.75 8.88 5.04
N ALA A 273 7.02 9.25 4.92
CA ALA A 273 8.10 8.66 5.72
C ALA A 273 7.93 8.91 7.23
N PHE A 274 7.54 10.13 7.61
CA PHE A 274 7.26 10.49 9.01
C PHE A 274 6.14 9.63 9.59
N LEU A 275 5.05 9.46 8.85
CA LEU A 275 3.92 8.64 9.27
C LEU A 275 4.34 7.19 9.48
N GLU A 276 5.00 6.58 8.50
CA GLU A 276 5.35 5.15 8.52
C GLU A 276 6.49 4.82 9.50
N GLN A 277 7.54 5.63 9.55
CA GLN A 277 8.77 5.28 10.27
C GLN A 277 8.78 5.76 11.73
N GLN A 278 8.05 6.83 12.06
CA GLN A 278 8.13 7.46 13.39
C GLN A 278 6.77 7.57 14.06
N TYR A 279 5.78 8.18 13.39
CA TYR A 279 4.51 8.55 14.00
C TYR A 279 3.65 7.32 14.34
N TRP A 280 3.30 6.49 13.35
CA TRP A 280 2.46 5.31 13.59
C TRP A 280 3.11 4.30 14.54
N PRO A 281 4.42 3.96 14.43
CA PRO A 281 5.08 3.10 15.41
C PRO A 281 4.98 3.63 16.85
N MET A 282 5.12 4.95 17.05
CA MET A 282 4.94 5.58 18.36
C MET A 282 3.51 5.43 18.87
N ILE A 283 2.50 5.73 18.05
CA ILE A 283 1.09 5.61 18.43
C ILE A 283 0.75 4.16 18.78
N TYR A 284 1.23 3.20 17.99
CA TYR A 284 0.97 1.79 18.21
C TYR A 284 1.66 1.22 19.45
N LYS A 285 2.76 1.81 19.95
CA LYS A 285 3.31 1.44 21.26
C LYS A 285 2.33 1.70 22.39
N ALA A 286 1.38 2.63 22.24
CA ALA A 286 0.36 2.84 23.27
C ALA A 286 -0.60 1.65 23.42
N ALA A 287 -0.71 0.77 22.42
CA ALA A 287 -1.50 -0.47 22.51
C ALA A 287 -0.94 -1.44 23.56
N GLU A 288 0.34 -1.32 23.93
CA GLU A 288 0.94 -2.12 25.00
C GLU A 288 0.39 -1.72 26.39
N ARG A 289 -0.11 -0.49 26.54
CA ARG A 289 -0.60 0.05 27.82
C ARG A 289 -2.11 -0.03 27.97
N SER A 290 -2.87 0.07 26.88
CA SER A 290 -4.32 0.11 26.89
C SER A 290 -4.93 -0.92 25.92
N PRO A 291 -5.94 -1.69 26.35
CA PRO A 291 -6.65 -2.63 25.47
C PRO A 291 -7.52 -1.93 24.42
N THR A 292 -7.93 -0.68 24.69
CA THR A 292 -8.73 0.13 23.77
C THR A 292 -7.91 1.31 23.23
N PRO A 293 -8.16 1.74 21.97
CA PRO A 293 -7.46 2.86 21.35
C PRO A 293 -8.00 4.19 21.91
N VAL A 294 -7.54 4.60 23.09
CA VAL A 294 -7.91 5.90 23.71
C VAL A 294 -7.19 7.08 23.04
N VAL A 295 -6.20 6.80 22.19
CA VAL A 295 -5.37 7.81 21.53
C VAL A 295 -6.18 8.57 20.48
N LYS A 296 -5.91 9.87 20.39
CA LYS A 296 -6.48 10.80 19.39
C LYS A 296 -5.35 11.34 18.51
N PRO A 297 -4.90 10.58 17.49
CA PRO A 297 -3.74 10.95 16.69
C PRO A 297 -3.92 12.27 15.93
N PHE A 298 -5.08 12.51 15.32
CA PHE A 298 -5.28 13.64 14.42
C PHE A 298 -5.52 14.95 15.18
N ALA A 299 -6.33 14.93 16.25
CA ALA A 299 -6.55 16.13 17.06
C ALA A 299 -5.27 16.67 17.72
N HIS A 300 -4.30 15.79 18.05
CA HIS A 300 -3.02 16.18 18.63
C HIS A 300 -1.87 16.20 17.61
N PHE A 301 -2.16 16.03 16.32
CA PHE A 301 -1.13 15.84 15.29
C PHE A 301 -0.16 17.02 15.23
N GLY A 302 -0.67 18.26 15.11
CA GLY A 302 0.18 19.46 15.02
C GLY A 302 1.13 19.63 16.22
N LEU A 303 0.65 19.38 17.44
CA LEU A 303 1.47 19.49 18.66
C LEU A 303 2.57 18.42 18.73
N LEU A 304 2.29 17.21 18.22
CA LEU A 304 3.26 16.13 18.18
C LEU A 304 4.24 16.31 17.02
N LEU A 305 3.78 16.87 15.91
CA LEU A 305 4.58 17.09 14.72
C LEU A 305 5.79 17.99 15.03
N GLU A 306 5.56 19.15 15.65
CA GLU A 306 6.63 20.09 16.02
C GLU A 306 7.67 19.48 16.96
N LYS A 307 7.26 18.56 17.84
CA LYS A 307 8.15 17.92 18.81
C LYS A 307 8.96 16.76 18.23
N LEU A 308 8.40 16.07 17.23
CA LEU A 308 8.95 14.83 16.71
C LEU A 308 9.75 15.03 15.43
N ILE A 309 9.46 16.07 14.66
CA ILE A 309 10.15 16.34 13.40
C ILE A 309 11.56 16.85 13.66
N ASP A 310 12.53 16.23 13.02
CA ASP A 310 13.93 16.65 13.04
C ASP A 310 14.41 16.89 11.61
N THR A 311 15.23 17.92 11.42
CA THR A 311 15.77 18.28 10.09
C THR A 311 16.74 17.22 9.59
N GLY A 312 17.52 16.61 10.50
CA GLY A 312 18.49 15.56 10.18
C GLY A 312 17.83 14.26 9.74
N THR A 313 16.79 13.80 10.45
CA THR A 313 15.97 12.65 10.03
C THR A 313 15.28 12.91 8.70
N THR A 314 14.70 14.10 8.52
CA THR A 314 13.95 14.46 7.31
C THR A 314 14.83 14.44 6.06
N ARG A 315 16.06 14.98 6.15
CA ARG A 315 17.02 14.92 5.05
C ARG A 315 17.39 13.47 4.70
N ARG A 316 17.55 12.60 5.70
CA ARG A 316 17.83 11.17 5.48
C ARG A 316 16.68 10.49 4.75
N TRP A 317 15.43 10.77 5.13
CA TRP A 317 14.26 10.22 4.43
C TRP A 317 14.18 10.65 2.97
N LEU A 318 14.45 11.92 2.67
CA LEU A 318 14.50 12.41 1.29
C LEU A 318 15.59 11.73 0.46
N LEU A 319 16.79 11.56 1.03
CA LEU A 319 17.89 10.87 0.34
C LEU A 319 17.54 9.39 0.13
N GLN A 320 17.01 8.73 1.14
CA GLN A 320 16.59 7.34 1.05
C GLN A 320 15.49 7.15 -0.01
N ALA A 321 14.50 8.04 -0.06
CA ALA A 321 13.44 7.99 -1.06
C ALA A 321 13.94 8.20 -2.49
N GLN A 322 15.02 8.96 -2.69
CA GLN A 322 15.66 9.15 -4.00
C GLN A 322 16.51 7.95 -4.44
N ILE A 323 17.03 7.17 -3.49
CA ILE A 323 17.93 6.02 -3.75
C ILE A 323 17.13 4.71 -3.85
N CYS A 324 16.08 4.54 -3.03
CA CYS A 324 15.34 3.29 -2.91
C CYS A 324 14.29 3.12 -4.03
N ASN A 325 14.49 2.10 -4.88
CA ASN A 325 13.51 1.57 -5.83
C ASN A 325 12.57 0.54 -5.16
N GLU A 326 12.03 0.82 -3.96
CA GLU A 326 11.03 -0.10 -3.40
C GLU A 326 9.71 0.02 -4.15
N THR A 327 8.98 -1.09 -4.23
CA THR A 327 7.86 -1.33 -5.16
C THR A 327 6.62 -0.45 -4.93
N ASN A 328 6.59 0.38 -3.89
CA ASN A 328 5.58 1.44 -3.67
C ASN A 328 6.10 2.86 -3.97
N THR A 329 7.42 3.06 -4.10
CA THR A 329 8.09 4.35 -4.37
C THR A 329 8.92 4.34 -5.66
N ALA A 330 8.83 3.26 -6.46
CA ALA A 330 9.44 3.12 -7.79
C ALA A 330 9.12 4.30 -8.74
N ASP A 331 8.17 5.13 -8.34
CA ASP A 331 7.70 6.30 -9.04
C ASP A 331 8.49 7.59 -8.71
N LEU A 332 9.14 7.75 -7.55
CA LEU A 332 9.72 9.07 -7.20
C LEU A 332 10.92 9.44 -8.09
N ARG A 333 11.84 8.50 -8.31
CA ARG A 333 13.01 8.75 -9.17
C ARG A 333 12.58 8.98 -10.63
N GLU A 334 11.64 8.19 -11.13
CA GLU A 334 11.09 8.34 -12.48
C GLU A 334 10.30 9.66 -12.61
N LEU A 335 9.56 10.04 -11.58
CA LEU A 335 8.84 11.31 -11.48
C LEU A 335 9.81 12.48 -11.49
N LEU A 336 10.86 12.47 -10.67
CA LEU A 336 11.86 13.54 -10.65
C LEU A 336 12.58 13.67 -11.99
N ALA A 337 12.98 12.55 -12.60
CA ALA A 337 13.58 12.53 -13.93
C ALA A 337 12.63 13.08 -15.01
N GLY A 338 11.35 12.73 -14.95
CA GLY A 338 10.32 13.21 -15.89
C GLY A 338 9.89 14.67 -15.68
N LEU A 339 10.22 15.24 -14.52
CA LEU A 339 10.02 16.66 -14.19
C LEU A 339 11.29 17.50 -14.39
N GLY A 340 12.45 16.88 -14.64
CA GLY A 340 13.73 17.56 -14.74
C GLY A 340 14.28 18.09 -13.41
N ILE A 341 13.82 17.54 -12.28
CA ILE A 341 14.24 17.96 -10.94
C ILE A 341 15.35 17.03 -10.47
N GLU A 342 16.54 17.58 -10.19
CA GLU A 342 17.70 16.77 -9.79
C GLU A 342 17.64 16.36 -8.31
N HIS A 343 17.28 17.30 -7.43
CA HIS A 343 17.33 17.08 -5.99
C HIS A 343 16.15 17.73 -5.26
N LEU A 344 15.55 16.97 -4.35
CA LEU A 344 14.55 17.48 -3.42
C LEU A 344 15.22 18.08 -2.18
N GLN A 345 14.78 19.28 -1.82
CA GLN A 345 15.17 19.96 -0.59
C GLN A 345 13.90 20.27 0.22
N TRP A 346 13.97 20.02 1.52
CA TRP A 346 12.88 20.33 2.43
C TRP A 346 13.10 21.71 3.07
N SER A 347 12.17 22.63 2.82
CA SER A 347 12.22 24.01 3.32
C SER A 347 11.73 24.17 4.77
N GLY A 348 11.36 23.08 5.45
CA GLY A 348 10.81 23.10 6.82
C GLY A 348 9.27 23.14 6.86
N LEU A 349 8.72 23.16 8.08
CA LEU A 349 7.28 23.31 8.28
C LEU A 349 6.82 24.75 7.99
N PRO A 350 5.63 24.93 7.41
CA PRO A 350 5.09 26.25 7.17
C PRO A 350 4.64 26.91 8.48
N ALA A 351 4.82 28.23 8.58
CA ALA A 351 4.33 29.00 9.74
C ALA A 351 2.79 28.95 9.84
N GLU A 352 2.11 29.06 8.70
CA GLU A 352 0.67 28.83 8.57
C GLU A 352 0.43 27.58 7.71
N ASN A 353 -0.21 26.57 8.29
CA ASN A 353 -0.51 25.34 7.59
C ASN A 353 -1.82 25.41 6.80
N ALA A 354 -1.94 24.58 5.78
CA ALA A 354 -3.11 24.53 4.90
C ALA A 354 -4.38 24.12 5.67
N PHE A 355 -4.27 23.31 6.73
CA PHE A 355 -5.42 22.91 7.53
C PHE A 355 -6.13 24.13 8.13
N GLN A 356 -5.39 25.05 8.75
CA GLN A 356 -5.91 26.29 9.33
C GLN A 356 -6.49 27.24 8.27
N GLY A 357 -5.91 27.26 7.07
CA GLY A 357 -6.42 28.09 5.97
C GLY A 357 -7.70 27.57 5.34
N ILE A 358 -7.94 26.25 5.34
CA ILE A 358 -9.05 25.62 4.60
C ILE A 358 -10.26 25.34 5.50
N PHE A 359 -10.03 24.91 6.74
CA PHE A 359 -11.07 24.44 7.63
C PHE A 359 -11.46 25.50 8.64
N THR A 360 -12.77 25.71 8.79
CA THR A 360 -13.33 26.66 9.77
C THR A 360 -13.16 26.16 11.21
N SER A 361 -13.04 24.84 11.41
CA SER A 361 -12.96 24.23 12.74
C SER A 361 -12.14 22.94 12.73
N THR A 362 -11.49 22.65 13.86
CA THR A 362 -10.77 21.38 14.12
C THR A 362 -11.69 20.21 14.46
N ALA A 363 -13.01 20.43 14.53
CA ALA A 363 -13.99 19.38 14.86
C ALA A 363 -13.89 18.16 13.94
N ILE A 364 -13.57 18.37 12.65
CA ILE A 364 -13.41 17.29 11.68
C ILE A 364 -12.26 16.33 12.03
N LEU A 365 -11.21 16.81 12.70
CA LEU A 365 -10.12 15.95 13.18
C LEU A 365 -10.59 14.99 14.26
N LYS A 366 -11.57 15.40 15.10
CA LYS A 366 -12.17 14.50 16.10
C LYS A 366 -12.99 13.40 15.43
N SER A 367 -13.75 13.74 14.37
CA SER A 367 -14.45 12.75 13.56
C SER A 367 -13.46 11.77 12.91
N LEU A 368 -12.32 12.26 12.45
CA LEU A 368 -11.26 11.42 11.87
C LEU A 368 -10.62 10.51 12.92
N ASP A 369 -10.42 10.99 14.16
CA ASP A 369 -9.99 10.15 15.27
C ASP A 369 -10.99 9.03 15.55
N THR A 370 -12.30 9.32 15.60
CA THR A 370 -13.34 8.31 15.81
C THR A 370 -13.38 7.28 14.66
N TYR A 371 -13.26 7.75 13.42
CA TYR A 371 -13.16 6.87 12.26
C TYR A 371 -11.95 5.93 12.36
N TRP A 372 -10.76 6.48 12.65
CA TRP A 372 -9.54 5.70 12.80
C TRP A 372 -9.63 4.69 13.96
N GLN A 373 -10.19 5.09 15.10
CA GLN A 373 -10.41 4.20 16.24
C GLN A 373 -11.26 2.98 15.86
N ALA A 374 -12.37 3.21 15.14
CA ALA A 374 -13.24 2.14 14.67
C ALA A 374 -12.52 1.20 13.68
N CYS A 375 -11.68 1.74 12.80
CA CYS A 375 -10.92 0.93 11.84
C CYS A 375 -9.82 0.09 12.50
N ILE A 376 -9.15 0.62 13.52
CA ILE A 376 -7.99 -0.04 14.14
C ILE A 376 -8.37 -0.96 15.31
N GLU A 377 -9.59 -0.89 15.85
CA GLU A 377 -10.00 -1.57 17.08
C GLU A 377 -9.65 -3.07 17.12
N ALA A 378 -9.95 -3.79 16.03
CA ALA A 378 -9.65 -5.22 15.93
C ALA A 378 -8.13 -5.50 15.96
N GLU A 379 -7.36 -4.75 15.18
CA GLU A 379 -5.91 -4.89 15.15
C GLU A 379 -5.25 -4.45 16.47
N TRP A 380 -5.78 -3.39 17.08
CA TRP A 380 -5.31 -2.86 18.36
C TRP A 380 -5.48 -3.88 19.48
N THR A 381 -6.68 -4.48 19.57
CA THR A 381 -6.99 -5.52 20.56
C THR A 381 -6.09 -6.73 20.39
N GLU A 382 -5.87 -7.16 19.15
CA GLU A 382 -4.97 -8.26 18.83
C GLU A 382 -3.52 -7.96 19.24
N ARG A 383 -3.02 -6.75 18.95
CA ARG A 383 -1.68 -6.31 19.38
C ARG A 383 -1.56 -6.27 20.91
N HIS A 384 -2.57 -5.75 21.61
CA HIS A 384 -2.61 -5.73 23.06
C HIS A 384 -2.59 -7.15 23.65
N ASN A 385 -3.40 -8.06 23.10
CA ASN A 385 -3.45 -9.46 23.52
C ASN A 385 -2.10 -10.16 23.31
N ARG A 386 -1.45 -9.95 22.16
CA ARG A 386 -0.10 -10.48 21.90
C ARG A 386 0.92 -9.95 22.91
N PHE A 387 0.90 -8.65 23.20
CA PHE A 387 1.79 -8.05 24.20
C PHE A 387 1.57 -8.67 25.59
N ARG A 388 0.31 -8.83 26.02
CA ARG A 388 -0.03 -9.46 27.31
C ARG A 388 0.46 -10.91 27.36
N GLN A 389 0.28 -11.68 26.28
CA GLN A 389 0.75 -13.06 26.19
C GLN A 389 2.28 -13.14 26.25
N ASP A 390 2.98 -12.28 25.51
CA ASP A 390 4.44 -12.19 25.53
C ASP A 390 4.94 -11.82 26.93
N ARG A 391 4.28 -10.89 27.63
CA ARG A 391 4.63 -10.50 29.01
C ARG A 391 4.45 -11.65 30.00
N LEU A 392 3.30 -12.32 29.99
CA LEU A 392 3.04 -13.49 30.85
C LEU A 392 4.05 -14.61 30.58
N ARG A 393 4.42 -14.81 29.31
CA ARG A 393 5.43 -15.81 28.92
C ARG A 393 6.82 -15.40 29.38
N PHE A 394 7.16 -14.11 29.27
CA PHE A 394 8.42 -13.57 29.77
C PHE A 394 8.54 -13.78 31.29
N GLU A 395 7.53 -13.43 32.08
CA GLU A 395 7.53 -13.60 33.54
C GLU A 395 7.73 -15.08 33.94
N LYS A 396 7.06 -16.02 33.25
CA LYS A 396 7.24 -17.47 33.48
C LYS A 396 8.66 -17.96 33.15
N LEU A 397 9.25 -17.45 32.06
CA LEU A 397 10.62 -17.80 31.66
C LEU A 397 11.64 -17.16 32.59
N HIS A 398 11.43 -15.91 32.98
CA HIS A 398 12.28 -15.16 33.91
C HIS A 398 12.40 -15.89 35.26
N ALA A 399 11.27 -16.37 35.82
CA ALA A 399 11.27 -17.16 37.05
C ALA A 399 12.08 -18.47 36.96
N ARG A 400 12.23 -19.03 35.75
CA ARG A 400 12.95 -20.29 35.49
C ARG A 400 14.30 -20.07 34.80
N ALA A 401 14.81 -18.84 34.78
CA ALA A 401 15.95 -18.44 33.95
C ALA A 401 17.19 -19.34 34.12
N HIS A 402 17.44 -19.84 35.33
CA HIS A 402 18.58 -20.71 35.65
C HIS A 402 18.50 -22.13 35.06
N GLN A 403 17.31 -22.58 34.61
CA GLN A 403 17.08 -23.93 34.04
C GLN A 403 16.78 -23.90 32.53
N LEU A 404 16.77 -22.72 31.90
CA LEU A 404 16.37 -22.60 30.50
C LEU A 404 17.46 -23.12 29.56
N ARG A 405 17.06 -23.99 28.63
CA ARG A 405 17.91 -24.49 27.53
C ARG A 405 17.14 -24.51 26.20
N GLY A 406 17.88 -24.49 25.10
CA GLY A 406 17.33 -24.59 23.74
C GLY A 406 16.31 -23.50 23.41
N LYS A 407 15.19 -23.91 22.77
CA LYS A 407 14.15 -22.99 22.27
C LYS A 407 13.56 -22.06 23.34
N SER A 408 13.46 -22.52 24.60
CA SER A 408 12.93 -21.72 25.71
C SER A 408 13.89 -20.63 26.14
N ALA A 409 15.20 -20.89 26.15
CA ALA A 409 16.23 -19.89 26.41
C ALA A 409 16.28 -18.85 25.27
N LEU A 410 16.16 -19.31 24.02
CA LEU A 410 16.15 -18.43 22.85
C LEU A 410 14.95 -17.48 22.88
N ARG A 411 13.75 -17.98 23.20
CA ARG A 411 12.57 -17.13 23.34
C ARG A 411 12.71 -16.14 24.51
N TYR A 412 13.35 -16.54 25.60
CA TYR A 412 13.61 -15.66 26.73
C TYR A 412 14.55 -14.50 26.36
N VAL A 413 15.65 -14.77 25.66
CA VAL A 413 16.57 -13.75 25.13
C VAL A 413 15.85 -12.76 24.21
N GLN A 414 15.00 -13.26 23.30
CA GLN A 414 14.22 -12.40 22.40
C GLN A 414 13.23 -11.49 23.14
N LEU A 415 12.62 -11.97 24.23
CA LEU A 415 11.66 -11.19 25.01
C LEU A 415 12.35 -10.25 26.02
N ALA A 416 13.56 -10.58 26.48
CA ALA A 416 14.32 -9.76 27.43
C ALA A 416 14.59 -8.34 26.89
N ALA A 417 14.85 -8.20 25.58
CA ALA A 417 15.05 -6.90 24.93
C ALA A 417 13.84 -5.97 25.06
N ARG A 418 12.63 -6.54 25.20
CA ARG A 418 11.37 -5.80 25.17
C ARG A 418 10.90 -5.39 26.56
N PHE A 419 11.23 -6.18 27.60
CA PHE A 419 10.67 -6.00 28.95
C PHE A 419 11.68 -5.59 30.01
N LEU A 420 12.99 -5.75 29.74
CA LEU A 420 14.04 -5.35 30.67
C LEU A 420 14.71 -4.06 30.22
N GLU A 421 15.21 -3.31 31.18
CA GLU A 421 16.13 -2.20 30.92
C GLU A 421 17.44 -2.74 30.31
N GLN A 422 18.13 -1.89 29.55
CA GLN A 422 19.29 -2.29 28.76
C GLN A 422 20.38 -2.98 29.60
N GLU A 423 20.65 -2.51 30.82
CA GLU A 423 21.64 -3.10 31.71
C GLU A 423 21.25 -4.51 32.19
N GLN A 424 19.98 -4.69 32.56
CA GLN A 424 19.45 -5.99 33.00
C GLN A 424 19.36 -6.98 31.84
N ALA A 425 19.00 -6.49 30.64
CA ALA A 425 18.98 -7.28 29.42
C ALA A 425 20.37 -7.81 29.05
N VAL A 426 21.41 -6.97 29.14
CA VAL A 426 22.81 -7.37 28.91
C VAL A 426 23.24 -8.49 29.86
N ALA A 427 22.89 -8.37 31.15
CA ALA A 427 23.18 -9.42 32.12
C ALA A 427 22.50 -10.76 31.74
N VAL A 428 21.25 -10.71 31.28
CA VAL A 428 20.53 -11.88 30.78
C VAL A 428 21.22 -12.50 29.57
N TYR A 429 21.63 -11.69 28.58
CA TYR A 429 22.32 -12.20 27.39
C TYR A 429 23.66 -12.88 27.72
N ARG A 430 24.45 -12.28 28.62
CA ARG A 430 25.70 -12.87 29.11
C ARG A 430 25.46 -14.20 29.81
N ASN A 431 24.47 -14.25 30.70
CA ASN A 431 24.15 -15.47 31.44
C ASN A 431 23.67 -16.58 30.52
N MET A 432 22.81 -16.26 29.55
CA MET A 432 22.31 -17.23 28.57
C MET A 432 23.41 -17.73 27.63
N TYR A 433 24.30 -16.86 27.17
CA TYR A 433 25.48 -17.23 26.38
C TYR A 433 26.42 -18.14 27.16
N ASN A 434 26.77 -17.77 28.40
CA ASN A 434 27.69 -18.56 29.22
C ASN A 434 27.11 -19.92 29.62
N ALA A 435 25.81 -19.99 29.91
CA ALA A 435 25.14 -21.23 30.30
C ALA A 435 24.90 -22.21 29.13
N ASN A 436 24.92 -21.73 27.87
CA ASN A 436 24.57 -22.54 26.70
C ASN A 436 25.54 -22.33 25.52
N ARG A 437 26.85 -22.45 25.78
CA ARG A 437 27.90 -22.30 24.77
C ARG A 437 27.90 -23.34 23.63
N SER A 438 27.05 -24.36 23.71
CA SER A 438 26.92 -25.41 22.70
C SER A 438 25.74 -25.19 21.74
N ASP A 439 24.86 -24.21 21.98
CA ASP A 439 23.73 -23.89 21.10
C ASP A 439 24.09 -22.72 20.17
N ALA A 440 24.27 -23.03 18.89
CA ALA A 440 24.66 -22.06 17.86
C ALA A 440 23.65 -20.89 17.74
N ASN A 441 22.35 -21.19 17.78
CA ASN A 441 21.30 -20.18 17.61
C ASN A 441 21.22 -19.24 18.81
N LEU A 442 21.44 -19.77 20.02
CA LEU A 442 21.44 -18.95 21.23
C LEU A 442 22.69 -18.06 21.30
N CYS A 443 23.86 -18.60 20.92
CA CYS A 443 25.09 -17.82 20.79
C CYS A 443 24.92 -16.70 19.78
N PHE A 444 24.31 -16.99 18.63
CA PHE A 444 24.05 -15.99 17.58
C PHE A 444 23.12 -14.89 18.08
N THR A 445 21.96 -15.27 18.63
CA THR A 445 20.95 -14.31 19.08
C THR A 445 21.49 -13.46 20.23
N SER A 446 22.11 -14.06 21.25
CA SER A 446 22.69 -13.33 22.38
C SER A 446 23.83 -12.40 21.93
N GLY A 447 24.67 -12.85 21.00
CA GLY A 447 25.75 -12.04 20.43
C GLY A 447 25.24 -10.81 19.68
N ARG A 448 24.19 -10.98 18.86
CA ARG A 448 23.53 -9.87 18.17
C ARG A 448 22.94 -8.84 19.14
N GLU A 449 22.18 -9.28 20.14
CA GLU A 449 21.58 -8.35 21.12
C GLU A 449 22.66 -7.65 21.98
N LEU A 450 23.77 -8.33 22.30
CA LEU A 450 24.93 -7.71 22.97
C LEU A 450 25.62 -6.65 22.11
N LEU A 451 25.72 -6.86 20.78
CA LEU A 451 26.25 -5.85 19.86
C LEU A 451 25.34 -4.62 19.79
N ILE A 452 24.03 -4.83 19.72
CA ILE A 452 23.04 -3.74 19.71
C ILE A 452 23.10 -2.94 21.02
N ALA A 453 23.27 -3.61 22.15
CA ALA A 453 23.40 -2.98 23.46
C ALA A 453 24.77 -2.29 23.70
N GLY A 454 25.72 -2.36 22.76
CA GLY A 454 27.03 -1.70 22.84
C GLY A 454 28.17 -2.56 23.43
N CYS A 455 27.92 -3.82 23.80
CA CYS A 455 28.92 -4.74 24.35
C CYS A 455 29.73 -5.44 23.24
N VAL A 456 30.51 -4.67 22.48
CA VAL A 456 31.14 -5.11 21.22
C VAL A 456 32.04 -6.34 21.38
N LYS A 457 32.92 -6.38 22.37
CA LYS A 457 33.89 -7.49 22.53
C LYS A 457 33.18 -8.83 22.77
N GLU A 458 32.17 -8.83 23.63
CA GLU A 458 31.43 -10.04 24.02
C GLU A 458 30.43 -10.44 22.93
N GLY A 459 29.78 -9.47 22.28
CA GLY A 459 28.90 -9.72 21.15
C GLY A 459 29.62 -10.38 19.97
N CYS A 460 30.82 -9.87 19.63
CA CYS A 460 31.66 -10.49 18.60
C CYS A 460 32.11 -11.91 18.96
N ALA A 461 32.53 -12.14 20.21
CA ALA A 461 32.94 -13.47 20.68
C ALA A 461 31.78 -14.49 20.63
N ALA A 462 30.57 -14.06 20.98
CA ALA A 462 29.38 -14.90 20.89
C ALA A 462 28.98 -15.23 19.45
N LEU A 463 29.08 -14.26 18.53
CA LEU A 463 28.82 -14.47 17.09
C LEU A 463 29.88 -15.36 16.42
N GLN A 464 31.16 -15.19 16.77
CA GLN A 464 32.22 -16.10 16.32
C GLN A 464 31.96 -17.53 16.79
N ARG A 465 31.58 -17.70 18.07
CA ARG A 465 31.23 -19.03 18.58
C ARG A 465 30.04 -19.65 17.87
N ALA A 466 29.03 -18.86 17.51
CA ALA A 466 27.91 -19.34 16.70
C ALA A 466 28.35 -19.82 15.31
N SER A 467 29.27 -19.09 14.67
CA SER A 467 29.81 -19.45 13.35
C SER A 467 30.65 -20.74 13.37
N GLU A 468 31.35 -21.01 14.48
CA GLU A 468 32.12 -22.25 14.67
C GLU A 468 31.20 -23.47 14.86
N LEU A 469 30.04 -23.28 15.48
CA LEU A 469 29.09 -24.35 15.76
C LEU A 469 28.17 -24.66 14.57
N ASP A 470 27.84 -23.64 13.76
CA ASP A 470 26.99 -23.79 12.58
C ASP A 470 27.50 -22.91 11.43
N GLY A 471 28.03 -23.56 10.39
CA GLY A 471 28.57 -22.88 9.21
C GLY A 471 27.53 -22.09 8.41
N SER A 472 26.23 -22.37 8.55
CA SER A 472 25.17 -21.61 7.88
C SER A 472 25.02 -20.18 8.44
N LEU A 473 25.37 -19.98 9.72
CA LEU A 473 25.29 -18.69 10.41
C LEU A 473 26.54 -17.83 10.21
N ALA A 474 27.62 -18.38 9.67
CA ALA A 474 28.91 -17.71 9.53
C ALA A 474 28.83 -16.43 8.68
N ASN A 475 28.13 -16.47 7.54
CA ASN A 475 28.00 -15.30 6.67
C ASN A 475 27.25 -14.14 7.35
N HIS A 476 26.19 -14.45 8.09
CA HIS A 476 25.41 -13.45 8.82
C HIS A 476 26.17 -12.88 10.02
N ALA A 477 26.90 -13.73 10.75
CA ALA A 477 27.74 -13.31 11.86
C ALA A 477 28.85 -12.36 11.40
N HIS A 478 29.55 -12.69 10.30
CA HIS A 478 30.59 -11.82 9.74
C HIS A 478 30.05 -10.49 9.21
N ALA A 479 28.87 -10.49 8.58
CA ALA A 479 28.23 -9.26 8.12
C ALA A 479 27.94 -8.30 9.28
N LEU A 480 27.34 -8.78 10.37
CA LEU A 480 27.03 -7.97 11.56
C LEU A 480 28.29 -7.43 12.25
N ILE A 481 29.35 -8.24 12.35
CA ILE A 481 30.63 -7.79 12.92
C ILE A 481 31.25 -6.67 12.05
N ASN A 482 31.16 -6.78 10.73
CA ASN A 482 31.72 -5.80 9.80
C ASN A 482 30.93 -4.49 9.78
N GLU A 483 29.60 -4.56 9.83
CA GLU A 483 28.71 -3.39 9.89
C GLU A 483 29.03 -2.51 11.11
N HIS A 484 29.09 -3.12 12.30
CA HIS A 484 29.46 -2.40 13.53
C HIS A 484 30.89 -1.85 13.51
N ARG A 485 31.81 -2.49 12.77
CA ARG A 485 33.18 -1.99 12.60
C ARG A 485 33.22 -0.76 11.70
N GLN A 486 32.38 -0.70 10.65
CA GLN A 486 32.30 0.44 9.75
C GLN A 486 31.63 1.66 10.39
N VAL A 487 30.54 1.46 11.13
CA VAL A 487 29.85 2.54 11.87
C VAL A 487 30.83 3.26 12.82
N LYS A 488 31.67 2.49 13.53
CA LYS A 488 32.64 3.05 14.48
C LYS A 488 33.83 3.77 13.83
N VAL A 489 34.15 3.42 12.58
CA VAL A 489 35.19 4.12 11.78
C VAL A 489 34.63 5.44 11.25
N GLU A 490 33.36 5.47 10.88
CA GLU A 490 32.70 6.67 10.38
C GLU A 490 32.42 7.68 11.52
N GLU A 491 32.00 7.22 12.70
CA GLU A 491 31.87 8.06 13.90
C GLU A 491 33.20 8.70 14.31
N ARG A 492 34.34 8.01 14.12
CA ARG A 492 35.69 8.54 14.38
C ARG A 492 36.22 9.49 13.30
N ARG A 493 35.59 9.54 12.12
CA ARG A 493 35.92 10.50 11.05
C ARG A 493 35.13 11.79 11.17
N ILE A 494 33.99 11.74 11.85
CA ILE A 494 33.05 12.86 12.01
C ILE A 494 33.31 13.62 13.33
N ALA A 495 33.87 12.97 14.35
CA ALA A 495 34.41 13.59 15.56
C ALA A 495 35.88 14.03 15.35
#